data_AF-A0A2V1GQW2-F1
#
_entry.id   AF-A0A2V1GQW2-F1
#
_cell.length_a   1.000
_cell.length_b   1.000
_cell.length_c   1.000
_cell.angle_alpha   90.00
_cell.angle_beta   90.00
_cell.angle_gamma   90.00
#
_symmetry.space_group_name_H-M   'P 1'
#
loop_
_entity.id
_entity.type
_entity.pdbx_description
1 polymer ?
#
loop_
_entity_poly.entity_id
_entity_poly.type
_entity_poly.pdbx_seq_one_letter_code
_entity_poly.pdbx_strand_id
1 'polypeptide(L)'
;MKTQNRKIILAASSAVILLNMAATTAYAADAATNASTNVVQGASISTNASTNVVQGASISTNASTLVTHSTTVGNVSTSLSNVNSNLNTQTGRLTSVSTTLTIQTNRLDGRVNAVNTHVNTQVNRLDGRVNGVSTTLTSQVNRLDGRVNGVSTTLTSQVNRLDGRVDTVNTRVTTEVSRLDTRVDINQSNIATNGANINRNYGLIQENTGRIDALEVYSQKNRELLLDGVAISSAFANIPQATHGRSSFGFSLGNYQSSSAVAVGLSNNYGDYNEHTVKFSFGTSLDNSNTAGALGYSYQW
;
A
#
# COMPACT_ATOMS: atom_id res chain seq x y z
N MET A 1 77.06 55.27 -189.32
CA MET A 1 77.17 54.70 -187.96
C MET A 1 77.49 55.70 -186.82
N LYS A 2 77.46 57.04 -186.99
CA LYS A 2 77.79 57.99 -185.89
C LYS A 2 76.64 58.38 -184.95
N THR A 3 75.38 58.03 -185.23
CA THR A 3 74.20 58.60 -184.54
C THR A 3 73.71 57.84 -183.31
N GLN A 4 74.10 56.58 -183.11
CA GLN A 4 73.61 55.81 -181.94
C GLN A 4 74.29 56.20 -180.60
N ASN A 5 75.51 56.71 -180.63
CA ASN A 5 76.30 56.87 -179.40
C ASN A 5 75.83 58.03 -178.47
N ARG A 6 75.13 59.06 -178.97
CA ARG A 6 74.69 60.20 -178.12
C ARG A 6 73.44 59.92 -177.27
N LYS A 7 72.54 59.04 -177.71
CA LYS A 7 71.33 58.68 -176.92
C LYS A 7 71.66 57.86 -175.67
N ILE A 8 72.75 57.10 -175.71
CA ILE A 8 73.16 56.21 -174.62
C ILE A 8 73.72 57.01 -173.43
N ILE A 9 74.43 58.11 -173.68
CA ILE A 9 75.10 58.88 -172.62
C ILE A 9 74.11 59.74 -171.80
N LEU A 10 73.10 60.36 -172.43
CA LEU A 10 72.10 61.17 -171.71
C LEU A 10 71.19 60.32 -170.82
N ALA A 11 70.80 59.13 -171.30
CA ALA A 11 70.01 58.17 -170.52
C ALA A 11 70.76 57.71 -169.26
N ALA A 12 72.10 57.58 -169.34
CA ALA A 12 72.92 57.18 -168.21
C ALA A 12 72.98 58.24 -167.09
N SER A 13 73.08 59.54 -167.41
CA SER A 13 73.16 60.59 -166.37
C SER A 13 71.84 60.82 -165.63
N SER A 14 70.70 60.81 -166.33
CA SER A 14 69.38 60.86 -165.68
C SER A 14 69.14 59.62 -164.83
N ALA A 15 69.56 58.44 -165.28
CA ALA A 15 69.48 57.21 -164.49
C ALA A 15 70.29 57.31 -163.19
N VAL A 16 71.50 57.90 -163.23
CA VAL A 16 72.35 58.09 -162.02
C VAL A 16 71.73 59.09 -161.02
N ILE A 17 71.15 60.19 -161.49
CA ILE A 17 70.48 61.17 -160.59
C ILE A 17 69.21 60.57 -159.97
N LEU A 18 68.39 59.89 -160.77
CA LEU A 18 67.22 59.16 -160.27
C LEU A 18 67.63 58.06 -159.28
N LEU A 19 68.75 57.36 -159.52
CA LEU A 19 69.29 56.36 -158.62
C LEU A 19 69.77 56.97 -157.29
N ASN A 20 70.45 58.13 -157.32
CA ASN A 20 70.89 58.84 -156.12
C ASN A 20 69.73 59.43 -155.31
N MET A 21 68.72 60.00 -155.97
CA MET A 21 67.52 60.49 -155.28
C MET A 21 66.75 59.32 -154.64
N ALA A 22 66.57 58.21 -155.36
CA ALA A 22 65.94 57.00 -154.85
C ALA A 22 66.70 56.40 -153.64
N ALA A 23 68.04 56.39 -153.69
CA ALA A 23 68.88 55.93 -152.57
C ALA A 23 68.76 56.83 -151.33
N THR A 24 68.68 58.15 -151.52
CA THR A 24 68.54 59.11 -150.41
C THR A 24 67.16 59.03 -149.75
N THR A 25 66.09 58.88 -150.56
CA THR A 25 64.73 58.66 -150.05
C THR A 25 64.56 57.30 -149.37
N ALA A 26 65.22 56.26 -149.89
CA ALA A 26 65.22 54.92 -149.29
C ALA A 26 65.95 54.94 -147.93
N TYR A 27 67.10 55.61 -147.84
CA TYR A 27 67.81 55.76 -146.57
C TYR A 27 67.03 56.60 -145.55
N ALA A 28 66.37 57.69 -145.98
CA ALA A 28 65.53 58.51 -145.10
C ALA A 28 64.28 57.74 -144.63
N ALA A 29 63.68 56.92 -145.49
CA ALA A 29 62.54 56.06 -145.14
C ALA A 29 62.96 54.95 -144.17
N ASP A 30 64.12 54.32 -144.39
CA ASP A 30 64.68 53.31 -143.49
C ASP A 30 65.06 53.93 -142.14
N ALA A 31 65.66 55.13 -142.13
CA ALA A 31 65.96 55.88 -140.92
C ALA A 31 64.68 56.28 -140.14
N ALA A 32 63.62 56.72 -140.83
CA ALA A 32 62.33 57.04 -140.19
C ALA A 32 61.63 55.79 -139.66
N THR A 33 61.70 54.68 -140.39
CA THR A 33 61.18 53.37 -139.97
C THR A 33 61.92 52.87 -138.73
N ASN A 34 63.25 52.96 -138.72
CA ASN A 34 64.09 52.63 -137.56
C ASN A 34 63.81 53.55 -136.37
N ALA A 35 63.65 54.86 -136.58
CA ALA A 35 63.31 55.81 -135.52
C ALA A 35 61.92 55.51 -134.93
N SER A 36 60.91 55.24 -135.76
CA SER A 36 59.57 54.87 -135.30
C SER A 36 59.57 53.54 -134.53
N THR A 37 60.33 52.56 -135.02
CA THR A 37 60.53 51.25 -134.37
C THR A 37 61.19 51.44 -133.01
N ASN A 38 62.21 52.29 -132.92
CA ASN A 38 62.88 52.63 -131.66
C ASN A 38 61.95 53.38 -130.69
N VAL A 39 61.08 54.28 -131.17
CA VAL A 39 60.07 54.95 -130.33
C VAL A 39 59.05 53.95 -129.79
N VAL A 40 58.55 53.04 -130.63
CA VAL A 40 57.58 52.00 -130.23
C VAL A 40 58.22 50.99 -129.27
N GLN A 41 59.44 50.55 -129.53
CA GLN A 41 60.20 49.70 -128.62
C GLN A 41 60.45 50.42 -127.28
N GLY A 42 60.86 51.69 -127.31
CA GLY A 42 61.05 52.52 -126.12
C GLY A 42 59.76 52.70 -125.31
N ALA A 43 58.63 52.93 -125.96
CA ALA A 43 57.32 53.01 -125.32
C ALA A 43 56.90 51.66 -124.69
N SER A 44 57.18 50.55 -125.38
CA SER A 44 56.91 49.20 -124.88
C SER A 44 57.78 48.86 -123.68
N ILE A 45 59.07 49.18 -123.73
CA ILE A 45 60.01 49.06 -122.61
C ILE A 45 59.56 49.90 -121.44
N SER A 46 59.16 51.16 -121.67
CA SER A 46 58.63 52.05 -120.63
C SER A 46 57.36 51.48 -119.98
N THR A 47 56.44 50.95 -120.79
CA THR A 47 55.19 50.35 -120.30
C THR A 47 55.47 49.10 -119.46
N ASN A 48 56.38 48.25 -119.90
CA ASN A 48 56.82 47.07 -119.16
C ASN A 48 57.53 47.46 -117.86
N ALA A 49 58.37 48.49 -117.89
CA ALA A 49 59.04 49.01 -116.70
C ALA A 49 58.04 49.55 -115.67
N SER A 50 57.06 50.35 -116.10
CA SER A 50 55.98 50.84 -115.23
C SER A 50 55.15 49.70 -114.65
N THR A 51 54.82 48.69 -115.46
CA THR A 51 54.09 47.49 -115.01
C THR A 51 54.89 46.72 -113.94
N ASN A 52 56.20 46.54 -114.17
CA ASN A 52 57.09 45.88 -113.21
C ASN A 52 57.21 46.67 -111.90
N VAL A 53 57.23 48.01 -111.94
CA VAL A 53 57.22 48.86 -110.74
C VAL A 53 55.94 48.67 -109.93
N VAL A 54 54.77 48.66 -110.58
CA VAL A 54 53.47 48.44 -109.91
C VAL A 54 53.38 47.03 -109.32
N GLN A 55 53.85 46.02 -110.05
CA GLN A 55 53.93 44.64 -109.55
C GLN A 55 54.88 44.55 -108.34
N GLY A 56 56.05 45.18 -108.40
CA GLY A 56 56.99 45.25 -107.28
C GLY A 56 56.40 45.91 -106.03
N ALA A 57 55.66 47.01 -106.20
CA ALA A 57 54.96 47.67 -105.09
C ALA A 57 53.86 46.79 -104.48
N SER A 58 53.11 46.06 -105.32
CA SER A 58 52.08 45.10 -104.87
C SER A 58 52.69 43.92 -104.11
N ILE A 59 53.81 43.36 -104.63
CA ILE A 59 54.57 42.30 -103.97
C ILE A 59 55.10 42.79 -102.61
N SER A 60 55.64 44.00 -102.54
CA SER A 60 56.13 44.59 -101.28
C SER A 60 55.01 44.74 -100.25
N THR A 61 53.83 45.20 -100.67
CA THR A 61 52.63 45.33 -99.80
C THR A 61 52.16 43.96 -99.30
N ASN A 62 52.09 42.96 -100.20
CA ASN A 62 51.73 41.59 -99.83
C ASN A 62 52.74 40.98 -98.88
N ALA A 63 54.04 41.19 -99.10
CA ALA A 63 55.11 40.72 -98.22
C ALA A 63 54.99 41.32 -96.81
N SER A 64 54.72 42.62 -96.71
CA SER A 64 54.47 43.30 -95.43
C SER A 64 53.24 42.72 -94.71
N THR A 65 52.14 42.51 -95.44
CA THR A 65 50.91 41.92 -94.90
C THR A 65 51.13 40.48 -94.40
N LEU A 66 51.93 39.69 -95.13
CA LEU A 66 52.32 38.33 -94.72
C LEU A 66 53.12 38.35 -93.41
N VAL A 67 54.04 39.30 -93.26
CA VAL A 67 54.81 39.48 -92.01
C VAL A 67 53.87 39.76 -90.84
N THR A 68 52.89 40.66 -91.00
CA THR A 68 51.89 40.96 -89.96
C THR A 68 51.04 39.74 -89.61
N HIS A 69 50.58 38.96 -90.60
CA HIS A 69 49.87 37.71 -90.35
C HIS A 69 50.74 36.70 -89.61
N SER A 70 52.01 36.56 -89.98
CA SER A 70 52.97 35.68 -89.29
C SER A 70 53.13 36.06 -87.81
N THR A 71 53.25 37.35 -87.51
CA THR A 71 53.29 37.85 -86.13
C THR A 71 51.99 37.55 -85.37
N THR A 72 50.83 37.77 -86.01
CA THR A 72 49.52 37.51 -85.39
C THR A 72 49.34 36.02 -85.08
N VAL A 73 49.70 35.14 -86.01
CA VAL A 73 49.67 33.68 -85.80
C VAL A 73 50.61 33.28 -84.67
N GLY A 74 51.79 33.90 -84.56
CA GLY A 74 52.71 33.71 -83.43
C GLY A 74 52.05 34.05 -82.09
N ASN A 75 51.42 35.21 -81.97
CA ASN A 75 50.73 35.66 -80.75
C ASN A 75 49.55 34.75 -80.38
N VAL A 76 48.77 34.30 -81.38
CA VAL A 76 47.67 33.35 -81.18
C VAL A 76 48.21 32.01 -80.68
N SER A 77 49.31 31.51 -81.26
CA SER A 77 49.96 30.27 -80.82
C SER A 77 50.41 30.35 -79.36
N THR A 78 51.03 31.46 -78.95
CA THR A 78 51.40 31.69 -77.55
C THR A 78 50.18 31.73 -76.63
N SER A 79 49.12 32.43 -77.03
CA SER A 79 47.89 32.53 -76.25
C SER A 79 47.21 31.16 -76.07
N LEU A 80 47.15 30.36 -77.14
CA LEU A 80 46.61 29.01 -77.12
C LEU A 80 47.44 28.10 -76.19
N SER A 81 48.76 28.22 -76.24
CA SER A 81 49.67 27.49 -75.34
C SER A 81 49.41 27.83 -73.87
N ASN A 82 49.21 29.12 -73.56
CA ASN A 82 48.87 29.57 -72.20
C ASN A 82 47.51 29.04 -71.75
N VAL A 83 46.49 29.10 -72.61
CA VAL A 83 45.15 28.54 -72.32
C VAL A 83 45.24 27.04 -72.05
N ASN A 84 46.01 26.30 -72.86
CA ASN A 84 46.19 24.86 -72.70
C ASN A 84 46.87 24.53 -71.36
N SER A 85 47.88 25.31 -70.97
CA SER A 85 48.55 25.16 -69.66
C SER A 85 47.60 25.43 -68.47
N ASN A 86 46.77 26.46 -68.58
CA ASN A 86 45.74 26.78 -67.57
C ASN A 86 44.69 25.67 -67.46
N LEU A 87 44.22 25.14 -68.60
CA LEU A 87 43.24 24.04 -68.64
C LEU A 87 43.81 22.78 -67.99
N ASN A 88 45.07 22.44 -68.27
CA ASN A 88 45.75 21.30 -67.65
C ASN A 88 45.84 21.47 -66.13
N THR A 89 46.16 22.67 -65.66
CA THR A 89 46.22 23.00 -64.22
C THR A 89 44.84 22.88 -63.56
N GLN A 90 43.78 23.40 -64.17
CA GLN A 90 42.41 23.28 -63.65
C GLN A 90 41.94 21.82 -63.63
N THR A 91 42.26 21.05 -64.67
CA THR A 91 41.96 19.61 -64.75
C THR A 91 42.62 18.86 -63.58
N GLY A 92 43.89 19.16 -63.28
CA GLY A 92 44.58 18.60 -62.12
C GLY A 92 43.90 18.95 -60.80
N ARG A 93 43.55 20.23 -60.59
CA ARG A 93 42.83 20.69 -59.39
C ARG A 93 41.47 20.02 -59.22
N LEU A 94 40.69 19.91 -60.29
CA LEU A 94 39.38 19.27 -60.27
C LEU A 94 39.49 17.78 -59.95
N THR A 95 40.49 17.11 -60.53
CA THR A 95 40.81 15.71 -60.22
C THR A 95 41.11 15.55 -58.73
N SER A 96 41.98 16.38 -58.16
CA SER A 96 42.31 16.33 -56.73
C SER A 96 41.08 16.57 -55.84
N VAL A 97 40.26 17.58 -56.15
CA VAL A 97 39.02 17.87 -55.42
C VAL A 97 38.06 16.68 -55.49
N SER A 98 37.87 16.11 -56.67
CA SER A 98 37.02 14.93 -56.85
C SER A 98 37.51 13.75 -56.01
N THR A 99 38.82 13.50 -56.00
CA THR A 99 39.41 12.44 -55.16
C THR A 99 39.20 12.72 -53.67
N THR A 100 39.44 13.95 -53.22
CA THR A 100 39.23 14.34 -51.81
C THR A 100 37.77 14.16 -51.38
N LEU A 101 36.82 14.61 -52.20
CA LEU A 101 35.39 14.46 -51.92
C LEU A 101 34.99 12.99 -51.84
N THR A 102 35.43 12.14 -52.77
CA THR A 102 35.17 10.70 -52.72
C THR A 102 35.69 10.08 -51.42
N ILE A 103 36.90 10.44 -50.98
CA ILE A 103 37.47 9.96 -49.71
C ILE A 103 36.63 10.45 -48.52
N GLN A 104 36.22 11.72 -48.51
CA GLN A 104 35.41 12.27 -47.43
C GLN A 104 34.03 11.62 -47.34
N THR A 105 33.35 11.41 -48.47
CA THR A 105 32.07 10.70 -48.54
C THR A 105 32.21 9.28 -47.99
N ASN A 106 33.20 8.51 -48.45
CA ASN A 106 33.44 7.15 -47.96
C ASN A 106 33.72 7.11 -46.44
N ARG A 107 34.45 8.11 -45.92
CA ARG A 107 34.69 8.25 -44.47
C ARG A 107 33.42 8.58 -43.70
N LEU A 108 32.57 9.46 -44.24
CA LEU A 108 31.29 9.82 -43.62
C LEU A 108 30.35 8.61 -43.60
N ASP A 109 30.23 7.88 -44.71
CA ASP A 109 29.43 6.66 -44.79
C ASP A 109 29.89 5.61 -43.77
N GLY A 110 31.21 5.40 -43.66
CA GLY A 110 31.79 4.52 -42.64
C GLY A 110 31.44 4.96 -41.21
N ARG A 111 31.52 6.26 -40.92
CA ARG A 111 31.15 6.81 -39.60
C ARG A 111 29.66 6.67 -39.31
N VAL A 112 28.80 6.96 -40.28
CA VAL A 112 27.34 6.83 -40.15
C VAL A 112 26.97 5.37 -39.89
N ASN A 113 27.54 4.43 -40.65
CA ASN A 113 27.30 3.00 -40.45
C ASN A 113 27.77 2.51 -39.08
N ALA A 114 28.93 2.97 -38.61
CA ALA A 114 29.42 2.64 -37.27
C ALA A 114 28.52 3.20 -36.17
N VAL A 115 28.05 4.44 -36.30
CA VAL A 115 27.12 5.07 -35.35
C VAL A 115 25.77 4.33 -35.35
N ASN A 116 25.20 4.05 -36.51
CA ASN A 116 23.93 3.30 -36.62
C ASN A 116 24.04 1.92 -35.98
N THR A 117 25.15 1.21 -36.21
CA THR A 117 25.41 -0.10 -35.59
C THR A 117 25.48 0.04 -34.08
N HIS A 118 26.26 1.00 -33.57
CA HIS A 118 26.41 1.23 -32.14
C HIS A 118 25.08 1.59 -31.45
N VAL A 119 24.32 2.51 -32.05
CA VAL A 119 23.00 2.92 -31.54
C VAL A 119 22.04 1.74 -31.51
N ASN A 120 21.93 0.97 -32.61
CA ASN A 120 21.06 -0.22 -32.64
C ASN A 120 21.46 -1.24 -31.58
N THR A 121 22.76 -1.48 -31.37
CA THR A 121 23.22 -2.37 -30.30
C THR A 121 22.83 -1.84 -28.91
N GLN A 122 22.98 -0.53 -28.64
CA GLN A 122 22.59 0.03 -27.36
C GLN A 122 21.07 -0.01 -27.14
N VAL A 123 20.27 0.30 -28.16
CA VAL A 123 18.80 0.23 -28.11
C VAL A 123 18.36 -1.20 -27.78
N ASN A 124 18.82 -2.20 -28.53
CA ASN A 124 18.48 -3.60 -28.28
C ASN A 124 18.87 -4.06 -26.87
N ARG A 125 20.02 -3.59 -26.37
CA ARG A 125 20.47 -3.89 -24.99
C ARG A 125 19.60 -3.22 -23.94
N LEU A 126 19.16 -1.99 -24.17
CA LEU A 126 18.23 -1.28 -23.28
C LEU A 126 16.85 -1.94 -23.29
N ASP A 127 16.33 -2.31 -24.47
CA ASP A 127 15.05 -3.03 -24.59
C ASP A 127 15.09 -4.36 -23.82
N GLY A 128 16.17 -5.12 -23.95
CA GLY A 128 16.37 -6.35 -23.17
C GLY A 128 16.38 -6.10 -21.66
N ARG A 129 17.05 -5.04 -21.19
CA ARG A 129 17.07 -4.66 -19.77
C ARG A 129 15.69 -4.22 -19.28
N VAL A 130 14.99 -3.39 -20.04
CA VAL A 130 13.64 -2.90 -19.71
C VAL A 130 12.66 -4.07 -19.62
N ASN A 131 12.69 -4.99 -20.59
CA ASN A 131 11.85 -6.18 -20.58
C ASN A 131 12.16 -7.11 -19.40
N GLY A 132 13.45 -7.30 -19.07
CA GLY A 132 13.88 -8.09 -17.92
C GLY A 132 13.43 -7.49 -16.58
N VAL A 133 13.58 -6.17 -16.41
CA VAL A 133 13.09 -5.45 -15.23
C VAL A 133 11.56 -5.53 -15.12
N SER A 134 10.85 -5.28 -16.22
CA SER A 134 9.39 -5.34 -16.26
C SER A 134 8.85 -6.71 -15.87
N THR A 135 9.47 -7.78 -16.40
CA THR A 135 9.12 -9.17 -16.06
C THR A 135 9.38 -9.48 -14.58
N THR A 136 10.54 -9.05 -14.08
CA THR A 136 10.93 -9.26 -12.67
C THR A 136 9.97 -8.54 -11.73
N LEU A 137 9.65 -7.27 -12.02
CA LEU A 137 8.75 -6.46 -11.21
C LEU A 137 7.34 -7.04 -11.20
N THR A 138 6.83 -7.46 -12.36
CA THR A 138 5.52 -8.12 -12.47
C THR A 138 5.46 -9.39 -11.60
N SER A 139 6.52 -10.22 -11.66
CA SER A 139 6.60 -11.42 -10.82
C SER A 139 6.66 -11.10 -9.33
N GLN A 140 7.42 -10.08 -8.93
CA GLN A 140 7.50 -9.64 -7.54
C GLN A 140 6.17 -9.10 -7.02
N VAL A 141 5.48 -8.28 -7.81
CA VAL A 141 4.14 -7.75 -7.46
C VAL A 141 3.15 -8.90 -7.27
N ASN A 142 3.06 -9.83 -8.23
CA ASN A 142 2.16 -10.98 -8.11
C ASN A 142 2.45 -11.85 -6.86
N ARG A 143 3.73 -12.03 -6.51
CA ARG A 143 4.13 -12.74 -5.28
C ARG A 143 3.73 -11.97 -4.02
N LEU A 144 3.88 -10.65 -4.02
CA LEU A 144 3.48 -9.81 -2.89
C LEU A 144 1.96 -9.82 -2.72
N ASP A 145 1.20 -9.69 -3.81
CA ASP A 145 -0.26 -9.77 -3.78
C ASP A 145 -0.73 -11.12 -3.23
N GLY A 146 -0.13 -12.23 -3.68
CA GLY A 146 -0.41 -13.56 -3.14
C GLY A 146 -0.13 -13.67 -1.64
N ARG A 147 1.00 -13.10 -1.16
CA ARG A 147 1.35 -13.08 0.27
C ARG A 147 0.37 -12.23 1.08
N VAL A 148 0.02 -11.04 0.60
CA VAL A 148 -0.91 -10.13 1.26
C VAL A 148 -2.29 -10.78 1.37
N ASN A 149 -2.79 -11.38 0.30
CA ASN A 149 -4.06 -12.10 0.30
C ASN A 149 -4.06 -13.30 1.26
N GLY A 150 -2.97 -14.07 1.30
CA GLY A 150 -2.81 -15.19 2.23
C GLY A 150 -2.80 -14.77 3.70
N VAL A 151 -2.05 -13.70 4.02
CA VAL A 151 -2.01 -13.10 5.35
C VAL A 151 -3.40 -12.58 5.75
N SER A 152 -4.06 -11.81 4.87
CA SER A 152 -5.39 -11.27 5.11
C SER A 152 -6.43 -12.36 5.41
N THR A 153 -6.41 -13.45 4.63
CA THR A 153 -7.31 -14.60 4.82
C THR A 153 -7.06 -15.31 6.15
N THR A 154 -5.79 -15.48 6.53
CA THR A 154 -5.40 -16.12 7.79
C THR A 154 -5.79 -15.27 8.99
N LEU A 155 -5.52 -13.95 8.95
CA LEU A 155 -5.92 -13.04 10.03
C LEU A 155 -7.44 -13.02 10.20
N THR A 156 -8.20 -12.91 9.09
CA THR A 156 -9.67 -12.95 9.13
C THR A 156 -10.18 -14.22 9.80
N SER A 157 -9.61 -15.38 9.44
CA SER A 157 -9.97 -16.67 10.05
C SER A 157 -9.60 -16.73 11.54
N GLN A 158 -8.45 -16.19 11.93
CA GLN A 158 -8.03 -16.15 13.33
C GLN A 158 -8.92 -15.23 14.18
N VAL A 159 -9.27 -14.06 13.67
CA VAL A 159 -10.20 -13.12 14.32
C VAL A 159 -11.55 -13.78 14.54
N ASN A 160 -12.16 -14.35 13.49
CA ASN A 160 -13.46 -15.03 13.61
C ASN A 160 -13.44 -16.18 14.63
N ARG A 161 -12.33 -16.92 14.72
CA ARG A 161 -12.15 -17.98 15.74
C ARG A 161 -12.02 -17.41 17.15
N LEU A 162 -11.36 -16.27 17.32
CA LEU A 162 -11.24 -15.60 18.62
C LEU A 162 -12.59 -15.04 19.05
N ASP A 163 -13.32 -14.39 18.16
CA ASP A 163 -14.67 -13.86 18.43
C ASP A 163 -15.60 -14.99 18.90
N GLY A 164 -15.66 -16.11 18.18
CA GLY A 164 -16.49 -17.25 18.61
C GLY A 164 -16.06 -17.87 19.96
N ARG A 165 -14.76 -17.83 20.29
CA ARG A 165 -14.27 -18.27 21.61
C ARG A 165 -14.69 -17.28 22.71
N VAL A 166 -14.61 -15.98 22.44
CA VAL A 166 -15.03 -14.92 23.36
C VAL A 166 -16.53 -15.06 23.65
N ASP A 167 -17.35 -15.22 22.61
CA ASP A 167 -18.80 -15.41 22.75
C ASP A 167 -19.15 -16.64 23.60
N THR A 168 -18.44 -17.75 23.36
CA THR A 168 -18.62 -18.99 24.14
C THR A 168 -18.28 -18.78 25.61
N VAL A 169 -17.14 -18.11 25.89
CA VAL A 169 -16.72 -17.80 27.26
C VAL A 169 -17.72 -16.86 27.93
N ASN A 170 -18.17 -15.82 27.23
CA ASN A 170 -19.11 -14.83 27.75
C ASN A 170 -20.45 -15.48 28.11
N THR A 171 -20.95 -16.38 27.26
CA THR A 171 -22.17 -17.16 27.50
C THR A 171 -22.02 -18.05 28.73
N ARG A 172 -20.89 -18.77 28.84
CA ARG A 172 -20.62 -19.65 29.99
C ARG A 172 -20.53 -18.87 31.30
N VAL A 173 -19.81 -17.74 31.30
CA VAL A 173 -19.68 -16.87 32.48
C VAL A 173 -21.04 -16.33 32.91
N THR A 174 -21.83 -15.82 31.96
CA THR A 174 -23.18 -15.29 32.24
C THR A 174 -24.08 -16.37 32.85
N THR A 175 -24.02 -17.59 32.32
CA THR A 175 -24.79 -18.74 32.82
C THR A 175 -24.38 -19.13 34.24
N GLU A 176 -23.07 -19.23 34.50
CA GLU A 176 -22.56 -19.58 35.84
C GLU A 176 -22.86 -18.50 36.87
N VAL A 177 -22.76 -17.22 36.52
CA VAL A 177 -23.14 -16.10 37.40
C VAL A 177 -24.62 -16.20 37.76
N SER A 178 -25.50 -16.36 36.77
CA SER A 178 -26.95 -16.50 37.02
C SER A 178 -27.29 -17.70 37.90
N ARG A 179 -26.58 -18.83 37.70
CA ARG A 179 -26.72 -20.02 38.55
C ARG A 179 -26.26 -19.76 39.98
N LEU A 180 -25.18 -19.02 40.17
CA LEU A 180 -24.67 -18.64 41.49
C LEU A 180 -25.63 -17.68 42.20
N ASP A 181 -26.15 -16.67 41.50
CA ASP A 181 -27.14 -15.72 42.03
C ASP A 181 -28.38 -16.47 42.55
N THR A 182 -28.91 -17.39 41.76
CA THR A 182 -30.05 -18.24 42.16
C THR A 182 -29.75 -19.04 43.43
N ARG A 183 -28.54 -19.59 43.56
CA ARG A 183 -28.14 -20.35 44.77
C ARG A 183 -27.98 -19.44 45.99
N VAL A 184 -27.48 -18.23 45.80
CA VAL A 184 -27.38 -17.23 46.87
C VAL A 184 -28.78 -16.86 47.36
N ASP A 185 -29.73 -16.60 46.47
CA ASP A 185 -31.11 -16.28 46.82
C ASP A 185 -31.79 -17.40 47.60
N ILE A 186 -31.64 -18.65 47.15
CA ILE A 186 -32.17 -19.84 47.85
C ILE A 186 -31.56 -19.94 49.26
N ASN A 187 -30.24 -19.79 49.37
CA ASN A 187 -29.56 -19.85 50.66
C ASN A 187 -30.01 -18.72 51.59
N GLN A 188 -30.19 -17.50 51.07
CA GLN A 188 -30.69 -16.37 51.84
C GLN A 188 -32.10 -16.63 52.40
N SER A 189 -32.98 -17.22 51.58
CA SER A 189 -34.33 -17.63 52.00
C SER A 189 -34.31 -18.73 53.07
N ASN A 190 -33.45 -19.74 52.91
CA ASN A 190 -33.27 -20.81 53.88
C ASN A 190 -32.74 -20.27 55.22
N ILE A 191 -31.77 -19.37 55.19
CA ILE A 191 -31.22 -18.72 56.39
C ILE A 191 -32.31 -17.92 57.12
N ALA A 192 -33.12 -17.15 56.39
CA ALA A 192 -34.24 -16.40 56.97
C ALA A 192 -35.27 -17.33 57.63
N THR A 193 -35.63 -18.42 56.96
CA THR A 193 -36.56 -19.44 57.49
C THR A 193 -36.01 -20.10 58.75
N ASN A 194 -34.75 -20.50 58.73
CA ASN A 194 -34.08 -21.09 59.90
C ASN A 194 -34.01 -20.10 61.06
N GLY A 195 -33.71 -18.83 60.79
CA GLY A 195 -33.74 -17.77 61.81
C GLY A 195 -35.10 -17.62 62.48
N ALA A 196 -36.20 -17.65 61.70
CA ALA A 196 -37.55 -17.60 62.23
C ALA A 196 -37.88 -18.84 63.10
N ASN A 197 -37.46 -20.03 62.68
CA ASN A 197 -37.65 -21.26 63.44
C ASN A 197 -36.88 -21.26 64.77
N ILE A 198 -35.63 -20.78 64.74
CA ILE A 198 -34.81 -20.63 65.96
C ILE A 198 -35.49 -19.68 66.95
N ASN A 199 -35.98 -18.52 66.48
CA ASN A 199 -36.68 -17.56 67.33
C ASN A 199 -37.97 -18.14 67.93
N ARG A 200 -38.74 -18.91 67.14
CA ARG A 200 -39.93 -19.61 67.64
C ARG A 200 -39.57 -20.63 68.72
N ASN A 201 -38.57 -21.48 68.46
CA ASN A 201 -38.14 -22.50 69.41
C ASN A 201 -37.60 -21.88 70.70
N TYR A 202 -36.85 -20.78 70.59
CA TYR A 202 -36.40 -20.01 71.74
C TYR A 202 -37.58 -19.54 72.60
N GLY A 203 -38.63 -18.97 71.99
CA GLY A 203 -39.85 -18.58 72.71
C GLY A 203 -40.56 -19.76 73.41
N LEU A 204 -40.68 -20.91 72.75
CA LEU A 204 -41.27 -22.12 73.33
C LEU A 204 -40.45 -22.67 74.50
N ILE A 205 -39.12 -22.60 74.42
CA ILE A 205 -38.23 -23.01 75.51
C ILE A 205 -38.46 -22.10 76.73
N GLN A 206 -38.53 -20.79 76.54
CA GLN A 206 -38.80 -19.84 77.62
C GLN A 206 -40.15 -20.11 78.29
N GLU A 207 -41.19 -20.40 77.51
CA GLU A 207 -42.51 -20.78 78.04
C GLU A 207 -42.45 -22.09 78.83
N ASN A 208 -41.77 -23.12 78.28
CA ASN A 208 -41.61 -24.40 78.96
C ASN A 208 -40.82 -24.26 80.26
N THR A 209 -39.76 -23.44 80.30
CA THR A 209 -39.03 -23.12 81.53
C THR A 209 -39.98 -22.56 82.59
N GLY A 210 -40.79 -21.54 82.25
CA GLY A 210 -41.76 -20.98 83.20
C GLY A 210 -42.82 -21.99 83.67
N ARG A 211 -43.28 -22.88 82.77
CA ARG A 211 -44.20 -23.97 83.12
C ARG A 211 -43.56 -25.00 84.06
N ILE A 212 -42.27 -25.32 83.87
CA ILE A 212 -41.50 -26.22 84.73
C ILE A 212 -41.32 -25.60 86.11
N ASP A 213 -40.92 -24.32 86.19
CA ASP A 213 -40.74 -23.61 87.46
C ASP A 213 -42.06 -23.58 88.26
N ALA A 214 -43.19 -23.30 87.61
CA ALA A 214 -44.50 -23.32 88.25
C ALA A 214 -44.88 -24.72 88.74
N LEU A 215 -44.60 -25.76 87.95
CA LEU A 215 -44.84 -27.16 88.33
C LEU A 215 -43.99 -27.57 89.54
N GLU A 216 -42.74 -27.13 89.58
CA GLU A 216 -41.85 -27.37 90.71
C GLU A 216 -42.43 -26.79 92.01
N VAL A 217 -42.88 -25.53 91.98
CA VAL A 217 -43.54 -24.87 93.12
C VAL A 217 -44.82 -25.62 93.55
N TYR A 218 -45.67 -26.02 92.60
CA TYR A 218 -46.90 -26.77 92.94
C TYR A 218 -46.59 -28.14 93.56
N SER A 219 -45.58 -28.84 93.04
CA SER A 219 -45.16 -30.14 93.59
C SER A 219 -44.61 -29.99 95.02
N GLN A 220 -43.78 -28.98 95.26
CA GLN A 220 -43.28 -28.65 96.60
C GLN A 220 -44.44 -28.36 97.56
N LYS A 221 -45.43 -27.55 97.12
CA LYS A 221 -46.59 -27.22 97.96
C LYS A 221 -47.48 -28.43 98.27
N ASN A 222 -47.74 -29.29 97.28
CA ASN A 222 -48.49 -30.52 97.50
C ASN A 222 -47.77 -31.45 98.47
N ARG A 223 -46.43 -31.54 98.39
CA ARG A 223 -45.63 -32.30 99.34
C ARG A 223 -45.77 -31.75 100.76
N GLU A 224 -45.66 -30.43 100.96
CA GLU A 224 -45.87 -29.79 102.28
C GLU A 224 -47.24 -30.12 102.88
N LEU A 225 -48.31 -29.90 102.11
CA LEU A 225 -49.68 -30.16 102.55
C LEU A 225 -49.92 -31.63 102.91
N LEU A 226 -49.31 -32.55 102.16
CA LEU A 226 -49.38 -33.98 102.44
C LEU A 226 -48.64 -34.33 103.74
N LEU A 227 -47.42 -33.82 103.94
CA LEU A 227 -46.68 -34.04 105.18
C LEU A 227 -47.45 -33.51 106.40
N ASP A 228 -48.03 -32.32 106.28
CA ASP A 228 -48.92 -31.73 107.28
C ASP A 228 -50.13 -32.61 107.58
N GLY A 229 -50.80 -33.11 106.54
CA GLY A 229 -51.94 -34.01 106.70
C GLY A 229 -51.58 -35.29 107.45
N VAL A 230 -50.41 -35.87 107.16
CA VAL A 230 -49.92 -37.08 107.86
C VAL A 230 -49.55 -36.77 109.31
N ALA A 231 -48.92 -35.62 109.58
CA ALA A 231 -48.61 -35.18 110.93
C ALA A 231 -49.90 -34.98 111.76
N ILE A 232 -50.92 -34.32 111.20
CA ILE A 232 -52.22 -34.12 111.85
C ILE A 232 -52.91 -35.48 112.12
N SER A 233 -52.92 -36.38 111.14
CA SER A 233 -53.49 -37.73 111.30
C SER A 233 -52.78 -38.51 112.43
N SER A 234 -51.46 -38.40 112.50
CA SER A 234 -50.66 -39.00 113.59
C SER A 234 -50.99 -38.37 114.95
N ALA A 235 -51.27 -37.06 114.99
CA ALA A 235 -51.76 -36.41 116.20
C ALA A 235 -53.14 -36.97 116.58
N PHE A 236 -54.10 -37.09 115.65
CA PHE A 236 -55.43 -37.66 115.92
C PHE A 236 -55.39 -39.07 116.50
N ALA A 237 -54.50 -39.92 115.99
CA ALA A 237 -54.32 -41.28 116.46
C ALA A 237 -53.94 -41.34 117.95
N ASN A 238 -53.17 -40.36 118.44
CA ASN A 238 -52.70 -40.30 119.83
C ASN A 238 -53.65 -39.58 120.79
N ILE A 239 -54.78 -39.04 120.33
CA ILE A 239 -55.77 -38.41 121.23
C ILE A 239 -56.42 -39.48 122.10
N PRO A 240 -56.35 -39.40 123.44
CA PRO A 240 -57.01 -40.36 124.32
C PRO A 240 -58.54 -40.37 124.14
N GLN A 241 -59.14 -41.56 124.17
CA GLN A 241 -60.59 -41.76 124.08
C GLN A 241 -61.22 -41.91 125.47
N ALA A 242 -62.42 -41.37 125.66
CA ALA A 242 -63.20 -41.49 126.88
C ALA A 242 -63.67 -42.93 127.10
N THR A 243 -63.74 -43.35 128.36
CA THR A 243 -64.24 -44.67 128.76
C THR A 243 -65.16 -44.54 129.97
N HIS A 244 -65.96 -45.58 130.23
CA HIS A 244 -66.83 -45.72 131.40
C HIS A 244 -67.89 -44.61 131.56
N GLY A 245 -68.58 -44.24 130.48
CA GLY A 245 -69.77 -43.39 130.58
C GLY A 245 -69.46 -41.89 130.72
N ARG A 246 -68.22 -41.50 130.38
CA ARG A 246 -67.69 -40.14 130.60
C ARG A 246 -67.41 -39.42 129.30
N SER A 247 -67.29 -38.10 129.41
CA SER A 247 -66.67 -37.27 128.39
C SER A 247 -65.18 -37.12 128.67
N SER A 248 -64.36 -37.03 127.61
CA SER A 248 -62.95 -36.65 127.71
C SER A 248 -62.64 -35.53 126.72
N PHE A 249 -61.71 -34.68 127.13
CA PHE A 249 -60.99 -33.76 126.25
C PHE A 249 -59.53 -34.18 126.23
N GLY A 250 -58.95 -34.28 125.04
CA GLY A 250 -57.56 -34.66 124.84
C GLY A 250 -56.87 -33.69 123.89
N PHE A 251 -55.57 -33.52 124.10
CA PHE A 251 -54.68 -32.86 123.17
C PHE A 251 -53.56 -33.82 122.79
N SER A 252 -53.00 -33.66 121.60
CA SER A 252 -51.90 -34.47 121.13
C SER A 252 -51.04 -33.69 120.16
N LEU A 253 -49.82 -34.19 119.96
CA LEU A 253 -48.87 -33.69 118.98
C LEU A 253 -48.57 -34.82 118.00
N GLY A 254 -48.42 -34.46 116.73
CA GLY A 254 -48.01 -35.37 115.68
C GLY A 254 -46.83 -34.79 114.94
N ASN A 255 -45.85 -35.62 114.60
CA ASN A 255 -44.69 -35.22 113.82
C ASN A 255 -44.48 -36.24 112.70
N TYR A 256 -44.26 -35.75 111.48
CA TYR A 256 -43.93 -36.59 110.33
C TYR A 256 -42.97 -35.87 109.39
N GLN A 257 -41.77 -36.45 109.22
CA GLN A 257 -40.65 -35.83 108.51
C GLN A 257 -40.39 -34.40 109.04
N SER A 258 -40.48 -33.39 108.17
CA SER A 258 -40.23 -31.98 108.51
C SER A 258 -41.48 -31.22 108.97
N SER A 259 -42.63 -31.89 109.13
CA SER A 259 -43.89 -31.24 109.53
C SER A 259 -44.31 -31.65 110.93
N SER A 260 -44.79 -30.68 111.70
CA SER A 260 -45.38 -30.90 113.01
C SER A 260 -46.82 -30.40 113.07
N ALA A 261 -47.66 -31.09 113.82
CA ALA A 261 -49.06 -30.75 114.00
C ALA A 261 -49.50 -30.88 115.45
N VAL A 262 -50.50 -30.08 115.81
CA VAL A 262 -51.23 -30.18 117.07
C VAL A 262 -52.67 -30.54 116.78
N ALA A 263 -53.23 -31.41 117.62
CA ALA A 263 -54.63 -31.74 117.55
C ALA A 263 -55.28 -31.73 118.92
N VAL A 264 -56.57 -31.43 118.92
CA VAL A 264 -57.45 -31.52 120.08
C VAL A 264 -58.62 -32.41 119.72
N GLY A 265 -59.15 -33.12 120.71
CA GLY A 265 -60.31 -33.96 120.50
C GLY A 265 -61.19 -34.05 121.71
N LEU A 266 -62.47 -34.26 121.43
CA LEU A 266 -63.53 -34.49 122.40
C LEU A 266 -64.06 -35.89 122.14
N SER A 267 -64.25 -36.68 123.18
CA SER A 267 -64.97 -37.94 123.04
C SER A 267 -65.94 -38.14 124.19
N ASN A 268 -67.02 -38.85 123.91
CA ASN A 268 -68.05 -39.18 124.89
C ASN A 268 -68.40 -40.65 124.73
N ASN A 269 -68.25 -41.40 125.82
CA ASN A 269 -68.70 -42.77 125.92
C ASN A 269 -69.98 -42.77 126.76
N TYR A 270 -71.07 -43.32 126.25
CA TYR A 270 -72.41 -43.21 126.83
C TYR A 270 -73.24 -44.47 126.59
N GLY A 271 -74.42 -44.51 127.21
CA GLY A 271 -75.28 -45.70 127.29
C GLY A 271 -75.15 -46.39 128.65
N ASP A 272 -76.19 -47.11 129.07
CA ASP A 272 -76.28 -47.70 130.42
C ASP A 272 -75.14 -48.69 130.70
N TYR A 273 -74.61 -49.31 129.63
CA TYR A 273 -73.48 -50.24 129.67
C TYR A 273 -72.22 -49.71 129.00
N ASN A 274 -72.13 -48.39 128.76
CA ASN A 274 -70.99 -47.75 128.09
C ASN A 274 -70.74 -48.25 126.65
N GLU A 275 -71.83 -48.62 125.97
CA GLU A 275 -71.82 -49.30 124.68
C GLU A 275 -71.58 -48.37 123.48
N HIS A 276 -71.82 -47.06 123.60
CA HIS A 276 -71.60 -46.10 122.52
C HIS A 276 -70.38 -45.25 122.78
N THR A 277 -69.55 -44.98 121.77
CA THR A 277 -68.54 -43.92 121.82
C THR A 277 -68.58 -43.05 120.58
N VAL A 278 -68.56 -41.73 120.78
CA VAL A 278 -68.31 -40.73 119.74
C VAL A 278 -66.98 -40.03 120.01
N LYS A 279 -66.19 -39.75 118.97
CA LYS A 279 -64.94 -39.00 119.04
C LYS A 279 -64.89 -37.97 117.93
N PHE A 280 -64.73 -36.70 118.29
CA PHE A 280 -64.43 -35.61 117.38
C PHE A 280 -62.97 -35.18 117.57
N SER A 281 -62.25 -34.94 116.48
CA SER A 281 -60.87 -34.47 116.50
C SER A 281 -60.70 -33.32 115.51
N PHE A 282 -59.98 -32.29 115.89
CA PHE A 282 -59.60 -31.15 115.04
C PHE A 282 -58.11 -30.88 115.22
N GLY A 283 -57.40 -30.62 114.13
CA GLY A 283 -55.96 -30.45 114.17
C GLY A 283 -55.46 -29.51 113.10
N THR A 284 -54.34 -28.87 113.41
CA THR A 284 -53.65 -27.94 112.51
C THR A 284 -52.16 -28.27 112.48
N SER A 285 -51.56 -28.17 111.29
CA SER A 285 -50.11 -28.09 111.16
C SER A 285 -49.61 -26.79 111.78
N LEU A 286 -48.45 -26.86 112.41
CA LEU A 286 -47.74 -25.73 113.01
C LEU A 286 -46.99 -24.93 111.95
N ASP A 287 -46.65 -25.56 110.82
CA ASP A 287 -45.74 -25.00 109.82
C ASP A 287 -46.47 -24.28 108.67
N ASN A 288 -47.59 -24.83 108.16
CA ASN A 288 -48.26 -24.27 106.98
C ASN A 288 -49.76 -24.00 107.12
N SER A 289 -50.27 -23.88 108.35
CA SER A 289 -51.70 -23.60 108.63
C SER A 289 -52.68 -24.58 107.96
N ASN A 290 -52.22 -25.76 107.55
CA ASN A 290 -53.08 -26.80 107.03
C ASN A 290 -53.91 -27.38 108.18
N THR A 291 -55.21 -27.54 107.99
CA THR A 291 -56.13 -28.00 109.04
C THR A 291 -56.90 -29.22 108.59
N ALA A 292 -57.20 -30.13 109.52
CA ALA A 292 -58.09 -31.25 109.27
C ALA A 292 -59.05 -31.44 110.44
N GLY A 293 -60.16 -32.11 110.17
CA GLY A 293 -61.14 -32.53 111.18
C GLY A 293 -61.60 -33.96 110.92
N ALA A 294 -61.91 -34.69 111.98
CA ALA A 294 -62.36 -36.07 111.93
C ALA A 294 -63.47 -36.33 112.96
N LEU A 295 -64.41 -37.20 112.61
CA LEU A 295 -65.46 -37.70 113.50
C LEU A 295 -65.50 -39.23 113.40
N GLY A 296 -65.54 -39.92 114.53
CA GLY A 296 -65.68 -41.37 114.62
C GLY A 296 -66.79 -41.75 115.59
N TYR A 297 -67.43 -42.89 115.32
CA TYR A 297 -68.44 -43.50 116.18
C TYR A 297 -68.17 -45.00 116.26
N SER A 298 -68.36 -45.59 117.44
CA SER A 298 -68.26 -47.03 117.66
C SER A 298 -69.36 -47.50 118.60
N TYR A 299 -69.85 -48.71 118.36
CA TYR A 299 -70.75 -49.44 119.25
C TYR A 299 -70.05 -50.73 119.73
N GLN A 300 -70.10 -51.01 121.02
CA GLN A 300 -69.52 -52.19 121.65
C GLN A 300 -70.62 -53.01 122.32
N TRP A 301 -70.67 -54.31 122.04
CA TRP A 301 -71.62 -55.27 122.57
C TRP A 301 -70.91 -56.42 123.30
#